data_AF-A0A1B6FBB5-F1
#
_entry.id   AF-A0A1B6FBB5-F1
#
_cell.length_a   1.000
_cell.length_b   1.000
_cell.length_c   1.000
_cell.angle_alpha   90.00
_cell.angle_beta   90.00
_cell.angle_gamma   90.00
#
_symmetry.space_group_name_H-M   'P 1'
#
loop_
_entity.id
_entity.type
_entity.pdbx_description
1 polymer ?
#
loop_
_entity_poly.entity_id
_entity_poly.type
_entity_poly.pdbx_seq_one_letter_code
_entity_poly.pdbx_strand_id
1 'polypeptide(L)'
;QKQRVSLARAVYNDADIYLLDDPLSAVDSHVGKHIFENVIGPRGELRRKTRILVTHGVTFLSQVDFIVVLKAGEITETGTFRELLAKKGEFSDYLMQHITDTDDPELESEIEELLDDETERMKL
;
A
#
# COMPACT_ATOMS: atom_id res chain seq x y z
N GLN A 1 -13.80 -6.72 14.59
CA GLN A 1 -13.28 -6.47 15.96
C GLN A 1 -12.05 -7.33 16.32
N LYS A 2 -11.98 -8.63 15.96
CA LYS A 2 -10.82 -9.50 16.27
C LYS A 2 -9.47 -9.00 15.72
N GLN A 3 -9.42 -8.47 14.50
CA GLN A 3 -8.19 -7.91 13.90
C GLN A 3 -7.60 -6.76 14.72
N ARG A 4 -8.42 -5.81 15.18
CA ARG A 4 -7.96 -4.68 16.01
C ARG A 4 -7.28 -5.12 17.30
N VAL A 5 -7.83 -6.13 17.98
CA VAL A 5 -7.23 -6.70 19.19
C VAL A 5 -5.89 -7.38 18.87
N SER A 6 -5.82 -8.12 17.76
CA SER A 6 -4.58 -8.77 17.33
C SER A 6 -3.49 -7.75 16.97
N LEU A 7 -3.86 -6.68 16.26
CA LEU A 7 -2.95 -5.59 15.92
C LEU A 7 -2.45 -4.89 17.19
N ALA A 8 -3.35 -4.54 18.12
CA ALA A 8 -2.96 -3.93 19.39
C ALA A 8 -2.00 -4.82 20.19
N ARG A 9 -2.24 -6.13 20.22
CA ARG A 9 -1.34 -7.11 20.85
C ARG A 9 0.03 -7.16 20.17
N ALA A 10 0.08 -7.10 18.84
CA ALA A 10 1.33 -7.07 18.11
C ALA A 10 2.12 -5.80 18.45
N VAL A 11 1.48 -4.63 18.39
CA VAL A 11 2.11 -3.33 18.71
C VAL A 11 2.62 -3.32 20.15
N TYR A 12 1.85 -3.86 21.11
CA TYR A 12 2.24 -3.92 22.51
C TYR A 12 3.45 -4.84 22.78
N ASN A 13 3.71 -5.81 21.90
CA ASN A 13 4.86 -6.71 22.01
C ASN A 13 6.20 -6.03 21.66
N ASP A 14 6.17 -4.84 21.04
CA ASP A 14 7.36 -4.04 20.65
C ASP A 14 8.45 -4.83 19.89
N ALA A 15 8.03 -5.73 18.99
CA ALA A 15 8.96 -6.49 18.15
C ALA A 15 9.79 -5.57 17.23
N ASP A 16 10.91 -6.06 16.71
CA ASP A 16 11.71 -5.33 15.71
C ASP A 16 11.15 -5.47 14.29
N ILE A 17 10.48 -6.60 14.00
CA ILE A 17 9.94 -6.94 12.69
C ILE A 17 8.46 -7.32 12.85
N TYR A 18 7.61 -6.71 12.01
CA TYR A 18 6.17 -6.95 11.93
C TYR A 18 5.81 -7.55 10.58
N LEU A 19 5.16 -8.70 10.60
CA LEU A 19 4.53 -9.32 9.43
C LEU A 19 3.01 -9.14 9.57
N LEU A 20 2.42 -8.38 8.65
CA LEU A 20 1.03 -8.01 8.68
C LEU A 20 0.33 -8.62 7.47
N ASP A 21 -0.45 -9.67 7.71
CA ASP A 21 -1.27 -10.32 6.67
C ASP A 21 -2.67 -9.70 6.66
N ASP A 22 -2.88 -8.84 5.68
CA ASP A 22 -4.12 -8.11 5.40
C ASP A 22 -4.80 -7.50 6.66
N PRO A 23 -4.09 -6.64 7.41
CA PRO A 23 -4.52 -6.16 8.72
C PRO A 23 -5.73 -5.23 8.69
N LEU A 24 -6.08 -4.68 7.52
CA LEU A 24 -7.10 -3.64 7.35
C LEU A 24 -8.37 -4.13 6.64
N SER A 25 -8.45 -5.39 6.22
CA SER A 25 -9.58 -5.87 5.40
C SER A 25 -10.91 -6.01 6.11
N ALA A 26 -10.92 -6.21 7.43
CA ALA A 26 -12.17 -6.28 8.21
C ALA A 26 -12.48 -4.98 8.97
N VAL A 27 -11.90 -3.85 8.54
CA VAL A 27 -12.22 -2.52 9.04
C VAL A 27 -12.71 -1.62 7.89
N ASP A 28 -13.65 -0.74 8.22
CA ASP A 28 -14.13 0.30 7.31
C ASP A 28 -12.98 1.22 6.87
N SER A 29 -13.06 1.78 5.66
CA SER A 29 -12.01 2.61 5.03
C SER A 29 -11.55 3.77 5.93
N HIS A 30 -12.48 4.42 6.62
CA HIS A 30 -12.18 5.54 7.52
C HIS A 30 -11.36 5.09 8.74
N VAL A 31 -11.74 3.94 9.31
CA VAL A 31 -11.01 3.32 10.43
C VAL A 31 -9.67 2.77 9.96
N GLY A 32 -9.62 2.21 8.73
CA GLY A 32 -8.41 1.71 8.09
C GLY A 32 -7.37 2.81 7.92
N LYS A 33 -7.77 3.97 7.36
CA LYS A 33 -6.91 5.15 7.22
C LYS A 33 -6.36 5.60 8.57
N HIS A 34 -7.23 5.69 9.59
CA HIS A 34 -6.80 6.05 10.94
C HIS A 34 -5.78 5.08 11.55
N ILE A 35 -5.99 3.76 11.39
CA ILE A 35 -5.05 2.75 11.88
C ILE A 35 -3.73 2.83 11.10
N PHE A 36 -3.80 3.00 9.78
CA PHE A 36 -2.61 3.12 8.96
C PHE A 36 -1.79 4.34 9.39
N GLU A 37 -2.39 5.53 9.44
CA GLU A 37 -1.68 6.77 9.78
C GLU A 37 -1.04 6.75 11.18
N ASN A 38 -1.75 6.21 12.17
CA ASN A 38 -1.30 6.24 13.56
C ASN A 38 -0.43 5.05 13.96
N VAL A 39 -0.48 3.94 13.24
CA VAL A 39 0.22 2.70 13.63
C VAL A 39 1.21 2.24 12.57
N ILE A 40 0.73 1.94 11.36
CA ILE A 40 1.49 1.18 10.35
C ILE A 40 2.35 2.12 9.49
N GLY A 41 1.79 3.25 9.09
CA GLY A 41 2.34 4.19 8.13
C GLY A 41 3.59 4.94 8.61
N PRO A 42 4.14 5.83 7.78
CA PRO A 42 5.41 6.50 8.04
C PRO A 42 5.39 7.40 9.28
N ARG A 43 4.21 7.86 9.69
CA ARG A 43 4.00 8.71 10.87
C ARG A 43 3.52 7.94 12.10
N GLY A 44 3.27 6.64 11.97
CA GLY A 44 2.69 5.84 13.04
C GLY A 44 3.69 5.40 14.11
N GLU A 45 3.17 4.71 15.13
CA GLU A 45 3.95 4.14 16.24
C GLU A 45 5.06 3.18 15.74
N LEU A 46 4.79 2.41 14.68
CA LEU A 46 5.74 1.44 14.13
C LEU A 46 6.75 2.06 13.15
N ARG A 47 6.83 3.39 13.02
CA ARG A 47 7.69 4.06 12.01
C ARG A 47 9.18 3.70 12.06
N ARG A 48 9.69 3.29 13.24
CA ARG A 48 11.10 2.90 13.43
C ARG A 48 11.33 1.38 13.35
N LYS A 49 10.29 0.62 13.03
CA LYS A 49 10.32 -0.86 12.98
C LYS A 49 10.25 -1.35 11.54
N THR A 50 10.76 -2.55 11.28
CA THR A 50 10.62 -3.20 9.98
C THR A 50 9.19 -3.72 9.85
N ARG A 51 8.51 -3.35 8.75
CA ARG A 51 7.11 -3.68 8.52
C ARG A 51 6.99 -4.33 7.14
N ILE A 52 6.46 -5.56 7.11
CA ILE A 52 6.11 -6.25 5.88
C ILE A 52 4.58 -6.35 5.88
N LEU A 53 3.96 -5.66 4.92
CA LEU A 53 2.52 -5.61 4.76
C LEU A 53 2.13 -6.41 3.51
N VAL A 54 1.35 -7.47 3.72
CA VAL A 54 0.64 -8.16 2.64
C VAL A 54 -0.77 -7.58 2.61
N THR A 55 -1.19 -7.06 1.47
CA THR A 55 -2.52 -6.49 1.32
C THR A 55 -3.01 -6.64 -0.12
N HIS A 56 -4.32 -6.70 -0.27
CA HIS A 56 -5.02 -6.57 -1.56
C HIS A 56 -5.58 -5.14 -1.75
N GLY A 57 -5.41 -4.25 -0.78
CA GLY A 57 -5.86 -2.87 -0.87
C GLY A 57 -4.83 -1.98 -1.56
N VAL A 58 -5.27 -1.12 -2.46
CA VAL A 58 -4.38 -0.19 -3.18
C VAL A 58 -4.18 1.14 -2.47
N THR A 59 -5.04 1.47 -1.50
CA THR A 59 -5.15 2.77 -0.83
C THR A 59 -3.84 3.29 -0.22
N PHE A 60 -2.99 2.39 0.28
CA PHE A 60 -1.80 2.77 1.05
C PHE A 60 -0.49 2.48 0.33
N LEU A 61 -0.54 2.00 -0.92
CA LEU A 61 0.64 1.58 -1.67
C LEU A 61 1.55 2.76 -2.06
N SER A 62 1.02 3.98 -2.20
CA SER A 62 1.85 5.16 -2.46
C SER A 62 2.70 5.58 -1.26
N GLN A 63 2.33 5.14 -0.03
CA GLN A 63 3.00 5.51 1.21
C GLN A 63 4.04 4.47 1.68
N VAL A 64 4.24 3.37 0.95
CA VAL A 64 5.25 2.36 1.29
C VAL A 64 6.58 2.62 0.59
N ASP A 65 7.65 2.17 1.22
CA ASP A 65 9.01 2.36 0.69
C ASP A 65 9.29 1.46 -0.53
N PHE A 66 8.75 0.24 -0.53
CA PHE A 66 9.04 -0.78 -1.54
C PHE A 66 7.88 -1.77 -1.69
N ILE A 67 7.60 -2.18 -2.92
CA ILE A 67 6.52 -3.07 -3.30
C ILE A 67 7.09 -4.31 -3.99
N VAL A 68 6.53 -5.46 -3.65
CA VAL A 68 6.81 -6.76 -4.28
C VAL A 68 5.49 -7.32 -4.82
N VAL A 69 5.42 -7.52 -6.13
CA VAL A 69 4.25 -8.10 -6.80
C VAL A 69 4.45 -9.59 -6.95
N LEU A 70 3.47 -10.35 -6.46
CA LEU A 70 3.45 -11.80 -6.54
C LEU A 70 2.33 -12.25 -7.48
N LYS A 71 2.66 -13.12 -8.45
CA LYS A 71 1.69 -13.75 -9.36
C LYS A 71 2.00 -15.23 -9.47
N ALA A 72 0.99 -16.08 -9.26
CA ALA A 72 1.12 -17.53 -9.35
C ALA A 72 2.28 -18.14 -8.51
N GLY A 73 2.63 -17.50 -7.38
CA GLY A 73 3.71 -17.94 -6.50
C GLY A 73 5.11 -17.45 -6.89
N GLU A 74 5.23 -16.65 -7.95
CA GLU A 74 6.49 -16.05 -8.40
C GLU A 74 6.47 -14.52 -8.22
N ILE A 75 7.65 -13.94 -7.98
CA ILE A 75 7.82 -12.49 -7.93
C ILE A 75 7.92 -12.00 -9.37
N THR A 76 6.93 -11.25 -9.84
CA THR A 76 6.90 -10.71 -11.20
C THR A 76 7.61 -9.37 -11.29
N GLU A 77 7.39 -8.51 -10.29
CA GLU A 77 7.93 -7.15 -10.26
C GLU A 77 8.27 -6.72 -8.83
N THR A 78 9.30 -5.89 -8.72
CA THR A 78 9.68 -5.25 -7.47
C THR A 78 10.16 -3.83 -7.74
N GLY A 79 9.88 -2.91 -6.84
CA GLY A 79 10.31 -1.53 -6.95
C GLY A 79 9.52 -0.60 -6.04
N THR A 80 9.80 0.69 -6.15
CA THR A 80 8.96 1.73 -5.56
C THR A 80 7.63 1.85 -6.31
N PHE A 81 6.64 2.48 -5.69
CA PHE A 81 5.33 2.74 -6.31
C PHE A 81 5.47 3.39 -7.70
N ARG A 82 6.30 4.43 -7.81
CA ARG A 82 6.53 5.17 -9.07
C ARG A 82 7.20 4.33 -10.14
N GLU A 83 8.22 3.54 -9.77
CA GLU A 83 8.92 2.67 -10.73
C GLU A 83 7.99 1.59 -11.28
N LEU A 84 7.12 1.02 -10.45
CA LEU A 84 6.17 -0.01 -10.89
C LEU A 84 5.04 0.58 -11.73
N LEU A 85 4.58 1.79 -11.41
CA LEU A 85 3.59 2.51 -12.21
C LEU A 85 4.14 2.85 -13.61
N ALA A 86 5.36 3.36 -13.68
CA ALA A 86 6.02 3.72 -14.95
C ALA A 86 6.26 2.50 -15.87
N LYS A 87 6.50 1.32 -15.30
CA LYS A 87 6.69 0.08 -16.07
C LYS A 87 5.44 -0.35 -16.84
N LYS A 88 4.25 0.15 -16.48
CA LYS A 88 2.96 -0.27 -17.05
C LYS A 88 2.82 -1.80 -17.12
N GLY A 89 3.31 -2.47 -16.06
CA GLY A 89 3.28 -3.92 -15.91
C GLY A 89 2.05 -4.40 -15.14
N GLU A 90 2.16 -5.59 -14.55
CA GLU A 90 1.12 -6.25 -13.76
C GLU A 90 0.67 -5.38 -12.57
N PHE A 91 1.60 -4.63 -11.97
CA PHE A 91 1.27 -3.68 -10.91
C PHE A 91 0.30 -2.59 -11.38
N SER A 92 0.58 -2.00 -12.55
CA SER A 92 -0.24 -0.92 -13.10
C SER A 92 -1.62 -1.41 -13.49
N ASP A 93 -1.71 -2.60 -14.09
CA ASP A 93 -2.99 -3.22 -14.44
C ASP A 93 -3.81 -3.54 -13.19
N TYR A 94 -3.16 -4.09 -12.16
CA TYR A 94 -3.81 -4.35 -10.87
C TYR A 94 -4.34 -3.06 -10.23
N LEU A 95 -3.53 -2.01 -10.24
CA LEU A 95 -3.89 -0.71 -9.68
C LEU A 95 -5.11 -0.12 -10.39
N MET A 96 -5.11 -0.07 -11.73
CA MET A 96 -6.23 0.46 -12.52
C MET A 96 -7.55 -0.30 -12.28
N GLN A 97 -7.48 -1.62 -12.06
CA GLN A 97 -8.68 -2.41 -11.78
C GLN A 97 -9.28 -2.13 -10.39
N HIS A 98 -8.44 -1.83 -9.40
CA HIS A 98 -8.86 -1.71 -8.00
C HIS A 98 -8.98 -0.25 -7.53
N ILE A 99 -8.55 0.72 -8.34
CA ILE A 99 -8.68 2.15 -8.02
C ILE A 99 -10.15 2.56 -7.92
N THR A 100 -11.00 2.06 -8.83
CA THR A 100 -12.44 2.34 -8.89
C THR A 100 -13.21 1.82 -7.69
N ASP A 101 -12.65 0.85 -6.96
CA ASP A 101 -13.25 0.33 -5.73
C ASP A 101 -12.82 1.13 -4.48
N THR A 102 -11.91 2.09 -4.66
CA THR A 102 -11.37 2.91 -3.57
C THR A 102 -12.02 4.30 -3.62
N ASP A 103 -12.83 4.66 -2.62
CA ASP A 103 -13.34 6.03 -2.42
C ASP A 103 -12.22 6.99 -1.94
N ASP A 104 -11.02 6.94 -2.53
CA ASP A 104 -9.89 7.81 -2.20
C ASP A 104 -9.50 8.70 -3.39
N PRO A 105 -10.18 9.85 -3.56
CA PRO A 105 -9.93 10.75 -4.69
C PRO A 105 -8.52 11.39 -4.66
N GLU A 106 -7.83 11.38 -3.52
CA GLU A 106 -6.42 11.83 -3.46
C GLU A 106 -5.53 10.84 -4.21
N LEU A 107 -5.76 9.53 -4.04
CA LEU A 107 -4.99 8.49 -4.72
C LEU A 107 -5.28 8.47 -6.23
N GLU A 108 -6.54 8.64 -6.64
CA GLU A 108 -6.90 8.79 -8.06
C GLU A 108 -6.13 9.96 -8.70
N SER A 109 -6.13 11.12 -8.04
CA SER A 109 -5.43 12.30 -8.54
C SER A 109 -3.91 12.12 -8.60
N GLU A 110 -3.31 11.46 -7.61
CA GLU A 110 -1.87 11.17 -7.58
C GLU A 110 -1.48 10.23 -8.72
N ILE A 111 -2.34 9.26 -9.05
CA ILE A 111 -2.09 8.32 -10.14
C ILE A 111 -2.31 8.98 -11.50
N GLU A 112 -3.35 9.79 -11.68
CA GLU A 112 -3.54 10.58 -12.91
C GLU A 112 -2.36 11.51 -13.18
N GLU A 113 -1.90 12.25 -12.15
CA GLU A 113 -0.76 13.17 -12.27
C GLU A 113 0.53 12.41 -12.64
N LEU A 114 0.79 11.25 -12.01
CA LEU A 114 1.94 10.41 -12.33
C LEU A 114 1.87 9.80 -13.74
N LEU A 115 0.67 9.48 -14.25
CA LEU A 115 0.48 8.96 -15.59
C LEU A 115 0.65 10.05 -16.66
N ASP A 116 0.21 11.28 -16.37
CA ASP A 116 0.36 12.44 -17.25
C ASP A 116 1.83 12.90 -17.36
N ASP A 117 2.56 12.97 -16.24
CA ASP A 117 3.99 13.32 -16.19
C ASP A 117 4.86 12.37 -17.05
N GLU A 118 4.58 11.07 -17.02
CA GLU A 118 5.27 10.08 -17.86
C GLU A 118 4.90 10.23 -19.34
N THR A 119 3.66 10.62 -19.64
CA THR A 119 3.20 10.84 -21.02
C THR A 119 3.84 12.10 -21.63
N GLU A 120 4.13 13.12 -20.82
CA GLU A 120 4.90 14.29 -21.25
C GLU A 120 6.39 13.99 -21.45
N ARG A 121 7.00 13.17 -20.57
CA ARG A 121 8.41 12.75 -20.71
C ARG A 121 8.72 11.95 -21.97
N MET A 122 7.75 11.18 -22.50
CA MET A 122 7.92 10.45 -23.77
C MET A 122 7.79 11.32 -25.03
N LYS A 123 7.32 12.58 -24.92
CA LYS A 123 7.14 13.49 -26.07
C LYS A 123 8.33 14.42 -26.33
N LEU A 124 9.36 14.38 -25.48
CA LEU A 124 10.63 15.10 -25.63
C LEU A 124 11.73 14.18 -26.18
#